data_AF-K9THS8-F1
#
_entry.id   AF-K9THS8-F1
#
_cell.length_a   1.000
_cell.length_b   1.000
_cell.length_c   1.000
_cell.angle_alpha   90.00
_cell.angle_beta   90.00
_cell.angle_gamma   90.00
#
_symmetry.space_group_name_H-M   'P 1'
#
loop_
_entity.id
_entity.type
_entity.pdbx_description
1 polymer ?
#
loop_
_entity_poly.entity_id
_entity_poly.type
_entity_poly.pdbx_seq_one_letter_code
_entity_poly.pdbx_strand_id
1 'polypeptide(L)' 'MNKISHETLKQAAAIHRANIRQKLQYRLEMARQKGDENLVRMLEAEANYFS' A
#
# COMPACT_ATOMS: atom_id res chain seq x y z
N MET A 1 -14.81 28.09 -8.78
CA MET A 1 -14.53 26.82 -9.49
C MET A 1 -13.15 26.34 -9.07
N ASN A 2 -13.08 25.26 -8.27
CA ASN A 2 -11.84 24.79 -7.69
C ASN A 2 -11.02 24.05 -8.77
N LYS A 3 -9.98 24.70 -9.32
CA LYS A 3 -9.12 24.11 -10.35
C LYS A 3 -8.15 23.17 -9.65
N ILE A 4 -8.55 21.91 -9.47
CA ILE A 4 -7.58 20.86 -9.08
C ILE A 4 -6.57 20.79 -10.23
N SER A 5 -5.33 21.16 -9.94
CA SER A 5 -4.28 21.15 -10.95
C SER A 5 -3.84 19.71 -11.21
N HIS A 6 -3.34 19.46 -12.42
CA HIS A 6 -2.74 18.16 -12.76
C HIS A 6 -1.59 17.78 -11.81
N GLU A 7 -0.91 18.78 -11.25
CA GLU A 7 0.12 18.60 -10.22
C GLU A 7 -0.46 18.10 -8.89
N THR A 8 -1.59 18.66 -8.44
CA THR A 8 -2.30 18.17 -7.25
C THR A 8 -2.78 16.73 -7.42
N LEU A 9 -3.27 16.36 -8.62
CA LEU A 9 -3.65 14.97 -8.92
C LEU A 9 -2.44 14.02 -8.90
N LYS A 10 -1.29 14.45 -9.45
CA LYS A 10 -0.04 13.68 -9.40
C LYS A 10 0.44 13.46 -7.95
N GLN A 11 0.41 14.51 -7.13
CA GLN A 11 0.76 14.41 -5.72
C GLN A 11 -0.18 13.49 -4.95
N ALA A 12 -1.49 13.62 -5.15
CA ALA A 12 -2.48 12.74 -4.52
C ALA A 12 -2.25 11.27 -4.90
N ALA A 13 -1.98 10.99 -6.18
CA ALA A 13 -1.66 9.63 -6.63
C ALA A 13 -0.34 9.11 -6.03
N ALA A 14 0.68 9.95 -5.90
CA ALA A 14 1.95 9.58 -5.28
C ALA A 14 1.79 9.26 -3.78
N ILE A 15 1.07 10.12 -3.05
CA ILE A 15 0.75 9.92 -1.63
C ILE A 15 -0.07 8.65 -1.45
N HIS A 16 -1.07 8.41 -2.31
CA HIS A 16 -1.88 7.20 -2.26
C HIS A 16 -1.04 5.93 -2.40
N ARG A 17 -0.13 5.89 -3.39
CA ARG A 17 0.81 4.77 -3.57
C ARG A 17 1.75 4.59 -2.38
N ALA A 18 2.28 5.68 -1.84
CA ALA A 18 3.14 5.63 -0.65
C ALA A 18 2.39 5.05 0.56
N ASN A 19 1.14 5.50 0.79
CA ASN A 19 0.30 5.01 1.87
C ASN A 19 -0.05 3.52 1.72
N ILE A 20 -0.35 3.06 0.50
CA ILE A 20 -0.59 1.63 0.24
C ILE A 20 0.66 0.82 0.58
N ARG A 21 1.84 1.24 0.11
CA ARG A 21 3.10 0.56 0.40
C ARG A 21 3.39 0.49 1.90
N GLN A 22 3.25 1.61 2.61
CA GLN A 22 3.49 1.67 4.04
C GLN A 22 2.53 0.75 4.82
N LYS A 23 1.24 0.76 4.48
CA LYS A 23 0.24 -0.11 5.11
C LYS A 23 0.51 -1.59 4.82
N LEU A 24 0.90 -1.92 3.59
CA LEU A 24 1.22 -3.29 3.20
C LEU A 24 2.45 -3.82 3.95
N GLN A 25 3.51 -3.01 4.05
CA GLN A 25 4.71 -3.34 4.83
C GLN A 25 4.36 -3.55 6.31
N TYR A 26 3.60 -2.65 6.91
CA TYR A 26 3.18 -2.77 8.31
C TYR A 26 2.35 -4.04 8.56
N ARG A 27 1.40 -4.35 7.66
CA ARG A 27 0.58 -5.57 7.78
C ARG A 27 1.42 -6.83 7.63
N LEU A 28 2.41 -6.84 6.73
CA LEU A 28 3.35 -7.96 6.56
C LEU A 28 4.21 -8.16 7.80
N GLU A 29 4.75 -7.08 8.35
CA GLU A 29 5.57 -7.13 9.57
C GLU A 29 4.77 -7.66 10.76
N MET A 30 3.55 -7.15 10.96
CA MET A 30 2.65 -7.63 12.01
C MET A 30 2.26 -9.09 11.81
N ALA A 31 1.97 -9.52 10.58
CA ALA A 31 1.64 -10.92 10.28
C ALA A 31 2.83 -11.85 10.57
N ARG A 32 4.05 -11.44 10.21
CA ARG A 32 5.29 -12.16 10.52
C ARG A 32 5.54 -12.24 12.03
N GLN A 33 5.38 -11.13 12.76
CA GLN A 33 5.53 -11.11 14.22
C GLN A 33 4.50 -12.01 14.93
N LYS A 34 3.28 -12.09 14.40
CA LYS A 34 2.22 -12.96 14.93
C LYS A 34 2.39 -14.43 14.53
N GLY A 35 3.28 -14.75 13.59
CA GLY A 35 3.41 -16.10 13.03
C GLY A 35 2.24 -16.52 12.15
N ASP A 36 1.47 -15.57 11.62
CA ASP A 36 0.32 -15.84 10.75
C ASP A 36 0.79 -15.98 9.29
N GLU A 37 1.35 -17.15 8.96
CA GLU A 37 1.89 -17.45 7.64
C GLU A 37 0.84 -17.39 6.52
N ASN A 38 -0.43 -17.68 6.82
CA ASN A 38 -1.52 -17.58 5.86
C ASN A 38 -1.75 -16.11 5.47
N LEU A 39 -1.78 -15.22 6.47
CA LEU A 39 -1.90 -13.80 6.23
C LEU A 39 -0.68 -13.23 5.50
N VAL A 40 0.53 -13.69 5.82
CA VAL A 40 1.75 -13.30 5.09
C VAL A 40 1.65 -13.69 3.61
N ARG A 41 1.31 -14.95 3.28
CA ARG A 41 1.18 -15.39 1.88
C ARG A 41 0.12 -14.62 1.12
N MET A 42 -1.01 -14.30 1.75
CA MET A 42 -2.07 -13.51 1.12
C MET A 42 -1.60 -12.08 0.80
N LEU A 43 -0.89 -11.45 1.74
CA LEU A 43 -0.35 -10.10 1.58
C LEU A 43 0.78 -10.04 0.55
N GLU A 44 1.63 -11.07 0.47
CA GLU A 44 2.68 -11.16 -0.56
C GLU A 44 2.10 -11.40 -1.96
N ALA A 45 1.04 -12.20 -2.08
CA ALA A 45 0.32 -12.35 -3.33
C ALA A 45 -0.35 -11.03 -3.78
N GLU A 46 -0.95 -10.31 -2.83
CA GLU A 46 -1.53 -8.99 -3.08
C GLU A 46 -0.44 -7.97 -3.48
N ALA A 47 0.74 -8.00 -2.83
CA ALA A 47 1.89 -7.18 -3.20
C ALA A 47 2.36 -7.43 -4.64
N ASN A 48 2.43 -8.70 -5.05
CA ASN A 48 2.84 -9.09 -6.40
C ASN A 48 1.80 -8.71 -7.46
N TYR A 49 0.50 -8.70 -7.13
CA TYR A 49 -0.55 -8.27 -8.06
C TYR A 49 -0.51 -6.76 -8.34
N PHE A 50 -0.05 -5.96 -7.37
CA PHE A 50 0.02 -4.51 -7.47
C PHE A 50 1.42 -3.98 -7.86
N SER A 51 2.39 -4.86 -8.11
CA SER A 51 3.73 -4.50 -8.59
C SER A 51 3.79 -4.33 -10.10
#